data_AF-A0A3A0AJV4-F1
#
_entry.id   AF-A0A3A0AJV4-F1
#
_cell.length_a   1.000
_cell.length_b   1.000
_cell.length_c   1.000
_cell.angle_alpha   90.00
_cell.angle_beta   90.00
_cell.angle_gamma   90.00
#
_symmetry.space_group_name_H-M   'P 1'
#
loop_
_entity.id
_entity.type
_entity.pdbx_description
1 polymer ?
#
loop_
_entity_poly.entity_id
_entity_poly.type
_entity_poly.pdbx_seq_one_letter_code
_entity_poly.pdbx_strand_id
1 'polypeptide(L)'
;MNERQGTIVAVRGSVVDAHFPGRAPELRTELRAGDDVGVVIEVAVHLGGGTVRGIALTPTQGLARGDRVVDTGHPLQVPVGTQLLGRIFNVFGEPIDLLGDLHAAGEPAAEWRAIHQRPPPVTEQGVSLEILATGIKAIDLLAPLERGGKAGLFGGAGVGKTVLITEMIHNMVRQHEGVSLFCGIGERCREAEELYTAMQEAGVLDQAVLVFGQMNEPPGARFRVGHAALTMAEYFRDDARQDVLLLVDNIFRFVQAGAEVSALMGQLPSQLGYQPTLGTEMAAFQNRICSAANGSITAVQAVYVPADDFTDPAVVHTFTHLSASIVLSRERASLGLYPAIDPLQSGSKMLIPHIVGARHYQVARSVRETLAHYSELKDVIAMLGLEELSREDRRVVNRARQLERFLTQPFFTTEQFTGQEGRLVALEEALTGCERILDDEFAEFPEQAFYMVGAIDEVHAGE
;
A
#
# COMPACT_ATOMS: atom_id res chain seq x y z
N MET A 1 -13.67 -10.05 44.79
CA MET A 1 -13.97 -10.16 43.34
C MET A 1 -12.70 -9.81 42.59
N ASN A 2 -12.34 -10.59 41.57
CA ASN A 2 -11.16 -10.30 40.77
C ASN A 2 -11.43 -9.01 39.97
N GLU A 3 -10.66 -7.93 40.18
CA GLU A 3 -10.98 -6.59 39.66
C GLU A 3 -11.05 -6.51 38.13
N ARG A 4 -10.49 -7.51 37.45
CA ARG A 4 -10.44 -7.65 35.98
C ARG A 4 -11.54 -8.54 35.39
N GLN A 5 -12.55 -8.91 36.17
CA GLN A 5 -13.67 -9.71 35.67
C GLN A 5 -14.93 -8.87 35.59
N GLY A 6 -15.61 -8.95 34.46
CA GLY A 6 -16.88 -8.32 34.20
C GLY A 6 -17.89 -9.30 33.64
N THR A 7 -19.05 -8.78 33.29
CA THR A 7 -20.15 -9.52 32.67
C THR A 7 -20.67 -8.81 31.43
N ILE A 8 -21.02 -9.55 30.39
CA ILE A 8 -21.64 -9.01 29.18
C ILE A 8 -23.04 -8.48 29.49
N VAL A 9 -23.29 -7.21 29.15
CA VAL A 9 -24.58 -6.53 29.34
C VAL A 9 -25.41 -6.58 28.06
N ALA A 10 -24.79 -6.35 26.91
CA ALA A 10 -25.47 -6.38 25.62
C ALA A 10 -24.52 -6.76 24.48
N VAL A 11 -25.08 -7.43 23.47
CA VAL A 11 -24.41 -7.77 22.21
C VAL A 11 -25.28 -7.25 21.07
N ARG A 12 -24.72 -6.42 20.20
CA ARG A 12 -25.39 -5.76 19.06
C ARG A 12 -24.48 -5.87 17.82
N GLY A 13 -24.62 -6.95 17.08
CA GLY A 13 -23.67 -7.26 16.00
C GLY A 13 -22.25 -7.39 16.56
N SER A 14 -21.31 -6.59 16.04
CA SER A 14 -19.93 -6.52 16.53
C SER A 14 -19.73 -5.58 17.73
N VAL A 15 -20.77 -4.92 18.25
CA VAL A 15 -20.65 -4.04 19.42
C VAL A 15 -21.08 -4.79 20.67
N VAL A 16 -20.21 -4.79 21.68
CA VAL A 16 -20.42 -5.49 22.94
C VAL A 16 -20.29 -4.51 24.09
N ASP A 17 -21.33 -4.43 24.93
CA ASP A 17 -21.31 -3.67 26.17
C ASP A 17 -21.01 -4.64 27.33
N ALA A 18 -20.01 -4.30 28.15
CA ALA A 18 -19.54 -5.10 29.27
C ALA A 18 -19.51 -4.27 30.56
N HIS A 19 -19.97 -4.83 31.68
CA HIS A 19 -19.95 -4.19 32.98
C HIS A 19 -18.89 -4.80 33.88
N PHE A 20 -18.03 -3.95 34.43
CA PHE A 20 -17.01 -4.31 35.40
C PHE A 20 -17.38 -3.70 36.77
N PRO A 21 -17.67 -4.53 37.80
CA PRO A 21 -18.06 -4.03 39.12
C PRO A 21 -16.90 -3.36 39.87
N GLY A 22 -15.67 -3.69 39.51
CA GLY A 22 -14.45 -3.08 40.04
C GLY A 22 -14.03 -1.86 39.21
N ARG A 23 -12.85 -1.95 38.59
CA ARG A 23 -12.32 -0.89 37.72
C ARG A 23 -12.75 -1.13 36.28
N ALA A 24 -13.25 -0.08 35.63
CA ALA A 24 -13.48 -0.10 34.19
C ALA A 24 -12.13 -0.20 33.44
N PRO A 25 -11.98 -1.15 32.49
CA PRO A 25 -10.77 -1.27 31.68
C PRO A 25 -10.50 0.00 30.88
N GLU A 26 -9.23 0.28 30.58
CA GLU A 26 -8.84 1.48 29.82
C GLU A 26 -9.28 1.38 28.36
N LEU A 27 -9.33 2.52 27.66
CA LEU A 27 -9.59 2.52 26.22
C LEU A 27 -8.52 1.70 25.49
N ARG A 28 -8.92 1.02 24.41
CA ARG A 28 -8.10 0.14 23.57
C ARG A 28 -7.63 -1.14 24.24
N THR A 29 -8.00 -1.37 25.49
CA THR A 29 -7.70 -2.62 26.19
C THR A 29 -8.41 -3.80 25.51
N GLU A 30 -7.72 -4.93 25.42
CA GLU A 30 -8.28 -6.17 24.93
C GLU A 30 -9.12 -6.84 26.04
N LEU A 31 -10.34 -7.22 25.69
CA LEU A 31 -11.23 -8.01 26.52
C LEU A 31 -11.49 -9.35 25.86
N ARG A 32 -11.72 -10.34 26.69
CA ARG A 32 -11.76 -11.75 26.32
C ARG A 32 -12.99 -12.41 26.93
N ALA A 33 -13.89 -12.94 26.10
CA ALA A 33 -15.20 -13.45 26.52
C ALA A 33 -15.62 -14.76 25.82
N GLY A 34 -16.58 -15.47 26.43
CA GLY A 34 -17.10 -16.76 25.97
C GLY A 34 -16.41 -17.97 26.61
N ASP A 35 -17.05 -19.14 26.51
CA ASP A 35 -16.47 -20.41 26.96
C ASP A 35 -15.25 -20.74 26.07
N ASP A 36 -14.08 -20.89 26.68
CA ASP A 36 -12.76 -20.96 26.03
C ASP A 36 -12.28 -19.67 25.31
N VAL A 37 -12.81 -18.51 25.71
CA VAL A 37 -12.24 -17.16 25.48
C VAL A 37 -12.16 -16.69 24.01
N GLY A 38 -12.93 -17.32 23.12
CA GLY A 38 -12.85 -17.11 21.67
C GLY A 38 -13.32 -15.74 21.14
N VAL A 39 -14.02 -14.93 21.95
CA VAL A 39 -14.42 -13.58 21.52
C VAL A 39 -13.44 -12.52 22.03
N VAL A 40 -12.72 -11.91 21.08
CA VAL A 40 -11.79 -10.81 21.36
C VAL A 40 -12.50 -9.48 21.11
N ILE A 41 -12.49 -8.59 22.10
CA ILE A 41 -13.20 -7.31 22.08
C ILE A 41 -12.23 -6.19 22.46
N GLU A 42 -12.11 -5.15 21.65
CA GLU A 42 -11.34 -3.95 21.99
C GLU A 42 -12.24 -2.90 22.65
N VAL A 43 -11.85 -2.35 23.80
CA VAL A 43 -12.60 -1.26 24.46
C VAL A 43 -12.53 0.02 23.62
N ALA A 44 -13.70 0.53 23.22
CA ALA A 44 -13.80 1.74 22.39
C ALA A 44 -14.24 2.98 23.19
N VAL A 45 -15.19 2.84 24.12
CA VAL A 45 -15.80 3.95 24.86
C VAL A 45 -16.19 3.53 26.27
N HIS A 46 -16.16 4.47 27.23
CA HIS A 46 -16.75 4.29 28.56
C HIS A 46 -18.18 4.86 28.59
N LEU A 47 -19.16 4.03 28.99
CA LEU A 47 -20.57 4.43 29.09
C LEU A 47 -20.93 4.97 30.48
N GLY A 48 -20.06 4.77 31.47
CA GLY A 48 -20.27 5.15 32.87
C GLY A 48 -20.71 3.99 33.75
N GLY A 49 -20.60 4.16 35.08
CA GLY A 49 -21.02 3.16 36.06
C GLY A 49 -20.28 1.82 35.94
N GLY A 50 -19.01 1.81 35.55
CA GLY A 50 -18.23 0.58 35.33
C GLY A 50 -18.52 -0.12 34.00
N THR A 51 -19.39 0.43 33.16
CA THR A 51 -19.76 -0.15 31.87
C THR A 51 -18.90 0.43 30.74
N VAL A 52 -18.34 -0.46 29.93
CA VAL A 52 -17.56 -0.14 28.73
C VAL A 52 -18.26 -0.67 27.50
N ARG A 53 -18.08 0.01 26.38
CA ARG A 53 -18.47 -0.44 25.05
C ARG A 53 -17.23 -0.80 24.26
N GLY A 54 -17.23 -1.99 23.69
CA GLY A 54 -16.14 -2.48 22.85
C GLY A 54 -16.61 -2.95 21.48
N ILE A 55 -15.62 -3.12 20.61
CA ILE A 55 -15.79 -3.63 19.24
C ILE A 55 -15.18 -5.03 19.22
N ALA A 56 -15.98 -6.03 18.86
CA ALA A 56 -15.54 -7.39 18.66
C ALA A 56 -14.68 -7.49 17.39
N LEU A 57 -13.50 -8.07 17.55
CA LEU A 57 -12.56 -8.37 16.48
C LEU A 57 -12.81 -9.76 15.88
N THR A 58 -13.43 -10.67 16.64
CA THR A 58 -13.92 -11.97 16.17
C THR A 58 -15.45 -12.01 16.12
N PRO A 59 -16.07 -12.98 15.42
CA PRO A 59 -17.51 -13.15 15.41
C PRO A 59 -18.10 -13.31 16.82
N THR A 60 -19.21 -12.63 17.10
CA THR A 60 -19.88 -12.63 18.43
C THR A 60 -20.92 -13.75 18.58
N GLN A 61 -20.97 -14.70 17.64
CA GLN A 61 -21.89 -15.83 17.71
C GLN A 61 -21.54 -16.71 18.91
N GLY A 62 -22.56 -17.05 19.71
CA GLY A 62 -22.38 -17.81 20.94
C GLY A 62 -22.17 -16.95 22.19
N LEU A 63 -21.98 -15.63 22.06
CA LEU A 63 -21.89 -14.73 23.22
C LEU A 63 -23.28 -14.34 23.73
N ALA A 64 -23.55 -14.59 25.00
CA ALA A 64 -24.80 -14.30 25.67
C ALA A 64 -24.66 -13.21 26.75
N ARG A 65 -25.79 -12.61 27.14
CA ARG A 65 -25.83 -11.66 28.26
C ARG A 65 -25.60 -12.42 29.57
N GLY A 66 -24.79 -11.86 30.44
CA GLY A 66 -24.36 -12.50 31.69
C GLY A 66 -23.07 -13.31 31.55
N ASP A 67 -22.60 -13.56 30.32
CA ASP A 67 -21.34 -14.25 30.10
C ASP A 67 -20.18 -13.50 30.74
N ARG A 68 -19.20 -14.26 31.20
CA ARG A 68 -17.99 -13.70 31.80
C ARG A 68 -17.11 -13.06 30.74
N VAL A 69 -16.61 -11.87 31.04
CA VAL A 69 -15.58 -11.19 30.26
C VAL A 69 -14.39 -10.87 31.15
N VAL A 70 -13.19 -11.04 30.62
CA VAL A 70 -11.93 -10.81 31.32
C VAL A 70 -11.18 -9.67 30.65
N ASP A 71 -10.73 -8.74 31.47
CA ASP A 71 -9.79 -7.69 31.09
C ASP A 71 -8.36 -8.25 31.11
N THR A 72 -7.67 -8.22 29.95
CA THR A 72 -6.29 -8.68 29.84
C THR A 72 -5.30 -7.70 30.50
N GLY A 73 -5.69 -6.43 30.64
CA GLY A 73 -4.88 -5.34 31.18
C GLY A 73 -3.90 -4.73 30.16
N HIS A 74 -3.97 -5.13 28.90
CA HIS A 74 -3.16 -4.59 27.81
C HIS A 74 -4.01 -4.43 26.53
N PRO A 75 -3.62 -3.55 25.60
CA PRO A 75 -4.24 -3.50 24.29
C PRO A 75 -3.93 -4.76 23.47
N LEU A 76 -4.56 -4.90 22.31
CA LEU A 76 -4.19 -5.96 21.35
C LEU A 76 -2.69 -5.85 21.01
N GLN A 77 -2.01 -7.00 21.01
CA GLN A 77 -0.58 -7.10 20.73
C GLN A 77 -0.31 -8.03 19.56
N VAL A 78 0.84 -7.84 18.91
CA VAL A 78 1.34 -8.70 17.82
C VAL A 78 2.80 -9.03 18.05
N PRO A 79 3.28 -10.19 17.56
CA PRO A 79 4.69 -10.52 17.66
C PRO A 79 5.51 -9.60 16.78
N VAL A 80 6.74 -9.31 17.22
CA VAL A 80 7.75 -8.57 16.48
C VAL A 80 9.06 -9.34 16.49
N GLY A 81 9.89 -9.14 15.46
CA GLY A 81 11.16 -9.83 15.33
C GLY A 81 11.50 -10.23 13.88
N THR A 82 12.75 -10.64 13.67
CA THR A 82 13.21 -11.13 12.36
C THR A 82 12.63 -12.49 11.99
N GLN A 83 12.16 -13.26 12.99
CA GLN A 83 11.47 -14.54 12.79
C GLN A 83 10.10 -14.43 12.11
N LEU A 84 9.62 -13.20 11.88
CA LEU A 84 8.38 -12.95 11.12
C LEU A 84 8.58 -13.10 9.60
N LEU A 85 9.82 -13.03 9.12
CA LEU A 85 10.13 -13.10 7.70
C LEU A 85 9.70 -14.45 7.11
N GLY A 86 9.06 -14.42 5.95
CA GLY A 86 8.48 -15.60 5.29
C GLY A 86 7.16 -16.10 5.85
N ARG A 87 6.58 -15.41 6.84
CA ARG A 87 5.38 -15.86 7.56
C ARG A 87 4.15 -15.03 7.21
N ILE A 88 2.98 -15.63 7.41
CA ILE A 88 1.68 -14.99 7.21
C ILE A 88 0.94 -14.86 8.54
N PHE A 89 0.44 -13.67 8.87
CA PHE A 89 -0.25 -13.37 10.13
C PHE A 89 -1.67 -12.85 9.93
N ASN A 90 -2.52 -13.12 10.92
CA ASN A 90 -3.81 -12.44 11.08
C ASN A 90 -3.69 -11.15 11.93
N VAL A 91 -4.80 -10.46 12.18
CA VAL A 91 -4.85 -9.24 13.02
C VAL A 91 -4.37 -9.46 14.46
N PHE A 92 -4.48 -10.69 14.99
CA PHE A 92 -4.05 -11.06 16.34
C PHE A 92 -2.56 -11.43 16.41
N GLY A 93 -1.85 -11.40 15.27
CA GLY A 93 -0.45 -11.80 15.21
C GLY A 93 -0.24 -13.31 15.22
N GLU A 94 -1.29 -14.09 15.00
CA GLU A 94 -1.20 -15.55 14.92
C GLU A 94 -0.82 -15.98 13.50
N PRO A 95 0.10 -16.94 13.34
CA PRO A 95 0.48 -17.43 12.02
C PRO A 95 -0.66 -18.24 11.38
N ILE A 96 -0.95 -17.98 10.11
CA ILE A 96 -2.03 -18.63 9.33
C ILE A 96 -1.50 -19.41 8.12
N ASP A 97 -0.20 -19.60 8.03
CA ASP A 97 0.51 -20.28 6.93
C ASP A 97 0.66 -21.80 7.10
N LEU A 98 0.12 -22.37 8.18
CA LEU A 98 0.22 -23.80 8.52
C LEU A 98 1.67 -24.31 8.71
N LEU A 99 2.65 -23.40 8.88
CA LEU A 99 4.05 -23.75 9.14
C LEU A 99 4.34 -24.00 10.63
N GLY A 100 3.29 -24.03 11.47
CA GLY A 100 3.39 -24.17 12.92
C GLY A 100 3.60 -22.84 13.62
N ASP A 101 3.81 -22.90 14.93
CA ASP A 101 4.05 -21.70 15.73
C ASP A 101 5.34 -20.98 15.30
N LEU A 102 5.44 -19.70 15.66
CA LEU A 102 6.63 -18.88 15.41
C LEU A 102 7.92 -19.44 16.06
N HIS A 103 7.80 -20.44 16.94
CA HIS A 103 8.92 -21.00 17.67
C HIS A 103 9.39 -22.31 17.06
N ALA A 104 10.57 -22.29 16.43
CA ALA A 104 11.41 -23.48 16.38
C ALA A 104 11.91 -23.80 17.80
N ALA A 105 12.05 -25.09 18.14
CA ALA A 105 12.55 -25.50 19.45
C ALA A 105 13.99 -24.96 19.67
N GLY A 106 14.14 -23.93 20.52
CA GLY A 106 15.43 -23.37 20.92
C GLY A 106 15.63 -21.87 20.68
N GLU A 107 14.70 -21.17 20.03
CA GLU A 107 14.77 -19.71 19.82
C GLU A 107 14.08 -18.92 20.96
N PRO A 108 14.55 -17.70 21.28
CA PRO A 108 13.89 -16.85 22.27
C PRO A 108 12.46 -16.51 21.83
N ALA A 109 11.56 -16.41 22.81
CA ALA A 109 10.17 -16.04 22.55
C ALA A 109 10.08 -14.70 21.83
N ALA A 110 9.15 -14.60 20.88
CA ALA A 110 8.91 -13.38 20.13
C ALA A 110 8.51 -12.28 21.10
N GLU A 111 9.06 -11.09 20.95
CA GLU A 111 8.58 -9.93 21.69
C GLU A 111 7.17 -9.59 21.18
N TRP A 112 6.25 -9.25 22.07
CA TRP A 112 4.88 -8.84 21.71
C TRP A 112 4.69 -7.35 21.98
N ARG A 113 4.25 -6.60 20.97
CA ARG A 113 4.04 -5.15 21.05
C ARG A 113 2.60 -4.79 20.79
N ALA A 114 2.13 -3.77 21.51
CA ALA A 114 0.80 -3.21 21.33
C ALA A 114 0.63 -2.63 19.92
N ILE A 115 -0.53 -2.87 19.29
CA ILE A 115 -0.80 -2.32 17.95
C ILE A 115 -1.04 -0.80 17.95
N HIS A 116 -1.39 -0.27 19.12
CA HIS A 116 -1.70 1.14 19.34
C HIS A 116 -0.45 1.90 19.81
N GLN A 117 0.37 2.30 18.85
CA GLN A 117 1.57 3.11 19.10
C GLN A 117 1.33 4.59 18.78
N ARG A 118 2.14 5.45 19.38
CA ARG A 118 2.19 6.87 19.00
C ARG A 118 3.15 7.01 17.80
N PRO A 119 2.87 7.92 16.86
CA PRO A 119 3.83 8.22 15.81
C PRO A 119 5.12 8.81 16.42
N PRO A 120 6.28 8.63 15.75
CA PRO A 120 7.52 9.26 16.17
C PRO A 120 7.36 10.78 16.32
N PRO A 121 7.91 11.39 17.38
CA PRO A 121 7.86 12.83 17.58
C PRO A 121 8.61 13.53 16.45
N VAL A 122 8.23 14.78 16.16
CA VAL A 122 8.84 15.60 15.08
C VAL A 122 10.36 15.70 15.21
N THR A 123 10.91 15.66 16.43
CA THR A 123 12.35 15.71 16.68
C THR A 123 13.11 14.46 16.25
N GLU A 124 12.42 13.33 16.07
CA GLU A 124 13.00 12.05 15.65
C GLU A 124 12.72 11.73 14.18
N GLN A 125 11.90 12.54 13.51
CA GLN A 125 11.58 12.37 12.10
C GLN A 125 12.77 12.79 11.22
N GLY A 126 13.12 11.94 10.27
CA GLY A 126 14.17 12.22 9.30
C GLY A 126 13.81 13.41 8.40
N VAL A 127 14.79 14.28 8.14
CA VAL A 127 14.64 15.47 7.24
C VAL A 127 15.21 15.19 5.85
N SER A 128 15.71 13.98 5.59
CA SER A 128 16.35 13.61 4.34
C SER A 128 15.31 13.43 3.23
N LEU A 129 15.33 14.34 2.26
CA LEU A 129 14.57 14.24 1.01
C LEU A 129 15.35 13.38 0.01
N GLU A 130 15.37 12.07 0.23
CA GLU A 130 16.02 11.11 -0.65
C GLU A 130 15.00 10.41 -1.55
N ILE A 131 15.40 10.15 -2.79
CA ILE A 131 14.59 9.39 -3.74
C ILE A 131 14.87 7.91 -3.54
N LEU A 132 13.81 7.11 -3.45
CA LEU A 132 13.89 5.66 -3.52
C LEU A 132 13.87 5.24 -4.99
N ALA A 133 15.01 4.75 -5.49
CA ALA A 133 15.08 4.18 -6.83
C ALA A 133 14.31 2.87 -6.87
N THR A 134 13.38 2.75 -7.82
CA THR A 134 12.53 1.56 -7.98
C THR A 134 13.01 0.61 -9.06
N GLY A 135 13.86 1.10 -9.97
CA GLY A 135 14.30 0.36 -11.15
C GLY A 135 13.23 0.30 -12.24
N ILE A 136 12.11 1.02 -12.09
CA ILE A 136 10.98 1.06 -13.02
C ILE A 136 10.97 2.42 -13.71
N LYS A 137 11.26 2.43 -15.01
CA LYS A 137 11.44 3.66 -15.82
C LYS A 137 10.34 4.70 -15.61
N ALA A 138 9.08 4.28 -15.72
CA ALA A 138 7.93 5.19 -15.61
C ALA A 138 7.78 5.81 -14.21
N ILE A 139 8.09 5.06 -13.14
CA ILE A 139 8.02 5.56 -11.77
C ILE A 139 9.20 6.50 -11.53
N ASP A 140 10.42 6.03 -11.75
CA ASP A 140 11.64 6.79 -11.45
C ASP A 140 11.70 8.11 -12.25
N LEU A 141 11.23 8.12 -13.50
CA LEU A 141 11.17 9.33 -14.32
C LEU A 141 10.06 10.31 -13.89
N LEU A 142 8.81 9.83 -13.77
CA LEU A 142 7.63 10.71 -13.73
C LEU A 142 7.00 10.86 -12.34
N ALA A 143 7.13 9.84 -11.50
CA ALA A 143 6.57 9.80 -10.16
C ALA A 143 7.58 9.25 -9.14
N PRO A 144 8.78 9.87 -9.02
CA PRO A 144 9.85 9.36 -8.16
C PRO A 144 9.36 9.25 -6.71
N LEU A 145 9.69 8.13 -6.07
CA LEU A 145 9.27 7.84 -4.71
C LEU A 145 10.20 8.49 -3.69
N GLU A 146 9.64 8.96 -2.59
CA GLU A 146 10.38 9.47 -1.45
C GLU A 146 10.72 8.33 -0.50
N ARG A 147 11.99 8.23 -0.08
CA ARG A 147 12.41 7.28 0.96
C ARG A 147 11.77 7.64 2.30
N GLY A 148 10.96 6.71 2.83
CA GLY A 148 10.09 6.92 3.99
C GLY A 148 8.85 7.77 3.74
N GLY A 149 8.57 8.06 2.47
CA GLY A 149 7.36 8.73 2.02
C GLY A 149 6.18 7.77 1.83
N LYS A 150 5.11 8.31 1.25
CA LYS A 150 3.84 7.60 1.03
C LYS A 150 3.41 7.76 -0.41
N ALA A 151 3.31 6.67 -1.14
CA ALA A 151 2.82 6.65 -2.51
C ALA A 151 1.42 6.05 -2.55
N GLY A 152 0.53 6.64 -3.33
CA GLY A 152 -0.77 6.05 -3.66
C GLY A 152 -0.69 5.32 -4.99
N LEU A 153 -1.14 4.07 -5.04
CA LEU A 153 -1.33 3.29 -6.25
C LEU A 153 -2.81 3.24 -6.60
N PHE A 154 -3.19 3.93 -7.67
CA PHE A 154 -4.56 4.06 -8.14
C PHE A 154 -4.77 3.15 -9.34
N GLY A 155 -5.89 2.44 -9.39
CA GLY A 155 -6.19 1.58 -10.53
C GLY A 155 -7.32 0.61 -10.30
N GLY A 156 -8.06 0.34 -11.38
CA GLY A 156 -9.14 -0.65 -11.40
C GLY A 156 -8.64 -2.10 -11.29
N ALA A 157 -9.56 -3.05 -11.35
CA ALA A 157 -9.19 -4.46 -11.46
C ALA A 157 -8.52 -4.75 -12.82
N GLY A 158 -7.53 -5.65 -12.83
CA GLY A 158 -6.91 -6.15 -14.07
C GLY A 158 -5.89 -5.22 -14.74
N VAL A 159 -5.55 -4.07 -14.17
CA VAL A 159 -4.56 -3.14 -14.74
C VAL A 159 -3.10 -3.44 -14.34
N GLY A 160 -2.86 -4.54 -13.62
CA GLY A 160 -1.50 -4.97 -13.23
C GLY A 160 -1.00 -4.44 -11.88
N LYS A 161 -1.88 -4.08 -10.93
CA LYS A 161 -1.47 -3.62 -9.57
C LYS A 161 -0.59 -4.62 -8.83
N THR A 162 -1.03 -5.87 -8.73
CA THR A 162 -0.29 -6.94 -8.05
C THR A 162 1.05 -7.22 -8.70
N VAL A 163 1.10 -7.18 -10.03
CA VAL A 163 2.34 -7.33 -10.81
C VAL A 163 3.32 -6.20 -10.51
N LEU A 164 2.85 -4.95 -10.46
CA LEU A 164 3.69 -3.81 -10.09
C LEU A 164 4.20 -3.93 -8.65
N ILE A 165 3.32 -4.30 -7.71
CA ILE A 165 3.67 -4.49 -6.30
C ILE A 165 4.75 -5.56 -6.13
N THR A 166 4.56 -6.74 -6.74
CA THR A 166 5.51 -7.86 -6.65
C THR A 166 6.85 -7.50 -7.29
N GLU A 167 6.86 -6.78 -8.42
CA GLU A 167 8.09 -6.27 -9.04
C GLU A 167 8.82 -5.27 -8.13
N MET A 168 8.08 -4.36 -7.47
CA MET A 168 8.68 -3.43 -6.51
C MET A 168 9.32 -4.15 -5.31
N ILE A 169 8.68 -5.21 -4.78
CA ILE A 169 9.28 -6.05 -3.74
C ILE A 169 10.58 -6.68 -4.25
N HIS A 170 10.53 -7.30 -5.42
CA HIS A 170 11.69 -7.97 -6.03
C HIS A 170 12.88 -6.99 -6.22
N ASN A 171 12.62 -5.79 -6.76
CA ASN A 171 13.66 -4.80 -7.01
C ASN A 171 14.20 -4.20 -5.70
N MET A 172 13.34 -3.96 -4.72
CA MET A 172 13.74 -3.48 -3.40
C MET A 172 14.69 -4.47 -2.72
N VAL A 173 14.33 -5.76 -2.70
CA VAL A 173 15.15 -6.84 -2.14
C VAL A 173 16.53 -6.95 -2.81
N ARG A 174 16.62 -6.73 -4.13
CA ARG A 174 17.90 -6.79 -4.85
C ARG A 174 18.78 -5.55 -4.66
N GLN A 175 18.18 -4.37 -4.58
CA GLN A 175 18.91 -3.10 -4.55
C GLN A 175 19.20 -2.59 -3.14
N HIS A 176 18.39 -2.98 -2.15
CA HIS A 176 18.45 -2.47 -0.79
C HIS A 176 18.41 -3.65 0.21
N GLU A 177 19.18 -3.56 1.29
CA GLU A 177 19.10 -4.49 2.42
C GLU A 177 17.86 -4.18 3.29
N GLY A 178 16.66 -4.26 2.70
CA GLY A 178 15.39 -3.87 3.29
C GLY A 178 14.41 -5.02 3.44
N VAL A 179 13.40 -4.84 4.30
CA VAL A 179 12.32 -5.81 4.52
C VAL A 179 11.05 -5.31 3.83
N SER A 180 10.31 -6.22 3.19
CA SER A 180 9.00 -5.90 2.63
C SER A 180 7.89 -6.38 3.57
N LEU A 181 6.88 -5.54 3.83
CA LEU A 181 5.69 -5.95 4.56
C LEU A 181 4.46 -5.72 3.68
N PHE A 182 3.64 -6.74 3.50
CA PHE A 182 2.36 -6.63 2.83
C PHE A 182 1.23 -6.67 3.84
N CYS A 183 0.33 -5.70 3.76
CA CYS A 183 -0.86 -5.60 4.58
C CYS A 183 -2.11 -5.67 3.69
N GLY A 184 -2.79 -6.81 3.73
CA GLY A 184 -4.07 -7.05 3.06
C GLY A 184 -5.25 -6.62 3.93
N ILE A 185 -5.70 -5.38 3.80
CA ILE A 185 -6.86 -4.84 4.52
C ILE A 185 -8.14 -5.11 3.72
N GLY A 186 -9.00 -5.98 4.23
CA GLY A 186 -10.27 -6.32 3.58
C GLY A 186 -10.08 -6.91 2.18
N GLU A 187 -9.02 -7.71 2.01
CA GLU A 187 -8.70 -8.35 0.74
C GLU A 187 -9.47 -9.66 0.54
N ARG A 188 -9.63 -10.05 -0.73
CA ARG A 188 -10.24 -11.34 -1.07
C ARG A 188 -9.27 -12.47 -0.77
N CYS A 189 -9.74 -13.56 -0.18
CA CYS A 189 -8.90 -14.72 0.14
C CYS A 189 -8.19 -15.29 -1.11
N ARG A 190 -8.87 -15.28 -2.27
CA ARG A 190 -8.29 -15.67 -3.56
C ARG A 190 -7.11 -14.77 -3.97
N GLU A 191 -7.25 -13.46 -3.81
CA GLU A 191 -6.19 -12.51 -4.20
C GLU A 191 -5.00 -12.58 -3.24
N ALA A 192 -5.25 -12.87 -1.96
CA ALA A 192 -4.21 -13.15 -0.98
C ALA A 192 -3.42 -14.43 -1.31
N GLU A 193 -4.11 -15.50 -1.73
CA GLU A 193 -3.47 -16.75 -2.15
C GLU A 193 -2.68 -16.57 -3.45
N GLU A 194 -3.25 -15.89 -4.46
CA GLU A 194 -2.55 -15.58 -5.71
C GLU A 194 -1.27 -14.76 -5.46
N LEU A 195 -1.32 -13.78 -4.56
CA LEU A 195 -0.15 -13.01 -4.16
C LEU A 195 0.89 -13.89 -3.46
N TYR A 196 0.47 -14.73 -2.51
CA TYR A 196 1.37 -15.64 -1.79
C TYR A 196 2.10 -16.58 -2.76
N THR A 197 1.36 -17.22 -3.65
CA THR A 197 1.90 -18.12 -4.68
C THR A 197 2.85 -17.37 -5.62
N ALA A 198 2.47 -16.18 -6.10
CA ALA A 198 3.35 -15.36 -6.95
C ALA A 198 4.64 -14.93 -6.24
N MET A 199 4.58 -14.61 -4.95
CA MET A 199 5.77 -14.26 -4.16
C MET A 199 6.68 -15.47 -3.89
N GLN A 200 6.08 -16.65 -3.73
CA GLN A 200 6.81 -17.90 -3.59
C GLN A 200 7.53 -18.27 -4.91
N GLU A 201 6.83 -18.19 -6.04
CA GLU A 201 7.39 -18.45 -7.37
C GLU A 201 8.49 -17.45 -7.75
N ALA A 202 8.34 -16.19 -7.35
CA ALA A 202 9.35 -15.15 -7.55
C ALA A 202 10.54 -15.25 -6.56
N GLY A 203 10.47 -16.11 -5.55
CA GLY A 203 11.55 -16.30 -4.56
C GLY A 203 11.76 -15.10 -3.63
N VAL A 204 10.73 -14.28 -3.40
CA VAL A 204 10.82 -13.06 -2.57
C VAL A 204 10.18 -13.22 -1.19
N LEU A 205 9.50 -14.35 -0.94
CA LEU A 205 8.75 -14.60 0.30
C LEU A 205 9.64 -14.56 1.55
N ASP A 206 10.87 -15.07 1.48
CA ASP A 206 11.80 -15.15 2.61
C ASP A 206 12.20 -13.78 3.19
N GLN A 207 11.95 -12.69 2.46
CA GLN A 207 12.25 -11.32 2.88
C GLN A 207 10.99 -10.47 3.06
N ALA A 208 9.83 -11.13 3.09
CA ALA A 208 8.53 -10.51 3.22
C ALA A 208 7.79 -10.98 4.47
N VAL A 209 7.00 -10.09 5.08
CA VAL A 209 6.00 -10.44 6.08
C VAL A 209 4.63 -10.14 5.51
N LEU A 210 3.71 -11.11 5.56
CA LEU A 210 2.35 -10.92 5.07
C LEU A 210 1.38 -10.83 6.25
N VAL A 211 0.55 -9.79 6.29
CA VAL A 211 -0.47 -9.61 7.33
C VAL A 211 -1.82 -9.40 6.66
N PHE A 212 -2.77 -10.29 6.92
CA PHE A 212 -4.09 -10.25 6.28
C PHE A 212 -5.21 -10.06 7.30
N GLY A 213 -6.19 -9.24 6.90
CA GLY A 213 -7.49 -9.11 7.56
C GLY A 213 -8.53 -9.19 6.47
N GLN A 214 -9.06 -10.40 6.24
CA GLN A 214 -9.79 -10.74 5.03
C GLN A 214 -11.21 -10.13 5.00
N MET A 215 -11.86 -10.11 3.82
CA MET A 215 -13.22 -9.59 3.67
C MET A 215 -14.29 -10.31 4.52
N ASN A 216 -14.08 -11.58 4.84
CA ASN A 216 -14.98 -12.39 5.68
C ASN A 216 -14.82 -12.07 7.18
N GLU A 217 -13.81 -11.31 7.57
CA GLU A 217 -13.59 -10.93 8.96
C GLU A 217 -14.48 -9.75 9.40
N PRO A 218 -14.81 -9.66 10.70
CA PRO A 218 -15.56 -8.54 11.24
C PRO A 218 -14.91 -7.17 10.93
N PRO A 219 -15.71 -6.09 10.84
CA PRO A 219 -15.17 -4.75 10.56
C PRO A 219 -14.11 -4.31 11.59
N GLY A 220 -14.21 -4.76 12.85
CA GLY A 220 -13.21 -4.49 13.88
C GLY A 220 -11.82 -5.02 13.51
N ALA A 221 -11.74 -6.26 13.02
CA ALA A 221 -10.47 -6.86 12.59
C ALA A 221 -9.89 -6.14 11.36
N ARG A 222 -10.72 -5.89 10.33
CA ARG A 222 -10.32 -5.12 9.15
C ARG A 222 -9.85 -3.70 9.50
N PHE A 223 -10.44 -3.08 10.51
CA PHE A 223 -10.04 -1.74 10.98
C PHE A 223 -8.73 -1.74 11.79
N ARG A 224 -8.30 -2.89 12.31
CA ARG A 224 -7.09 -3.02 13.15
C ARG A 224 -5.92 -3.70 12.47
N VAL A 225 -6.14 -4.49 11.42
CA VAL A 225 -5.05 -5.22 10.74
C VAL A 225 -3.95 -4.31 10.18
N GLY A 226 -4.29 -3.11 9.69
CA GLY A 226 -3.30 -2.13 9.29
C GLY A 226 -2.39 -1.71 10.47
N HIS A 227 -2.95 -1.56 11.67
CA HIS A 227 -2.19 -1.19 12.86
C HIS A 227 -1.28 -2.33 13.34
N ALA A 228 -1.72 -3.57 13.18
CA ALA A 228 -0.91 -4.77 13.40
C ALA A 228 0.31 -4.77 12.46
N ALA A 229 0.09 -4.63 11.16
CA ALA A 229 1.16 -4.57 10.16
C ALA A 229 2.13 -3.41 10.40
N LEU A 230 1.62 -2.22 10.76
CA LEU A 230 2.48 -1.09 11.13
C LEU A 230 3.37 -1.40 12.32
N THR A 231 2.87 -2.11 13.32
CA THR A 231 3.65 -2.43 14.53
C THR A 231 4.80 -3.39 14.21
N MET A 232 4.56 -4.35 13.30
CA MET A 232 5.60 -5.23 12.79
C MET A 232 6.62 -4.44 11.94
N ALA A 233 6.17 -3.52 11.09
CA ALA A 233 7.04 -2.65 10.28
C ALA A 233 7.90 -1.70 11.15
N GLU A 234 7.32 -1.14 12.21
CA GLU A 234 7.99 -0.25 13.15
C GLU A 234 9.14 -0.95 13.87
N TYR A 235 9.03 -2.25 14.18
CA TYR A 235 10.16 -3.02 14.72
C TYR A 235 11.36 -3.05 13.75
N PHE A 236 11.12 -3.30 12.46
CA PHE A 236 12.20 -3.31 11.48
C PHE A 236 12.83 -1.91 11.30
N ARG A 237 12.02 -0.85 11.37
CA ARG A 237 12.50 0.54 11.33
C ARG A 237 13.31 0.92 12.56
N ASP A 238 12.78 0.66 13.76
CA ASP A 238 13.28 1.23 15.01
C ASP A 238 14.37 0.37 15.66
N ASP A 239 14.16 -0.95 15.68
CA ASP A 239 15.04 -1.91 16.37
C ASP A 239 16.04 -2.56 15.41
N ALA A 240 15.56 -3.08 14.26
CA ALA A 240 16.42 -3.72 13.26
C ALA A 240 17.18 -2.70 12.41
N ARG A 241 16.74 -1.43 12.41
CA ARG A 241 17.36 -0.31 11.70
C ARG A 241 17.45 -0.51 10.19
N GLN A 242 16.40 -1.06 9.61
CA GLN A 242 16.29 -1.36 8.19
C GLN A 242 15.26 -0.47 7.52
N ASP A 243 15.43 -0.27 6.22
CA ASP A 243 14.37 0.32 5.40
C ASP A 243 13.28 -0.72 5.15
N VAL A 244 12.06 -0.27 5.28
CA VAL A 244 10.86 -1.08 5.16
C VAL A 244 10.04 -0.59 3.98
N LEU A 245 9.72 -1.48 3.05
CA LEU A 245 8.70 -1.25 2.04
C LEU A 245 7.36 -1.79 2.55
N LEU A 246 6.47 -0.89 2.96
CA LEU A 246 5.13 -1.25 3.44
C LEU A 246 4.10 -1.15 2.31
N LEU A 247 3.52 -2.27 1.92
CA LEU A 247 2.50 -2.35 0.90
C LEU A 247 1.14 -2.51 1.57
N VAL A 248 0.23 -1.57 1.32
CA VAL A 248 -1.12 -1.60 1.91
C VAL A 248 -2.15 -1.75 0.81
N ASP A 249 -2.75 -2.92 0.67
CA ASP A 249 -3.91 -3.15 -0.21
C ASP A 249 -5.09 -3.56 0.66
N ASN A 250 -6.13 -2.77 0.89
CA ASN A 250 -6.39 -1.44 0.35
C ASN A 250 -6.66 -0.43 1.47
N ILE A 251 -6.09 0.77 1.40
CA ILE A 251 -6.33 1.80 2.42
C ILE A 251 -7.79 2.28 2.43
N PHE A 252 -8.51 2.17 1.30
CA PHE A 252 -9.94 2.46 1.26
C PHE A 252 -10.75 1.46 2.12
N ARG A 253 -10.34 0.19 2.19
CA ARG A 253 -11.01 -0.82 3.02
C ARG A 253 -10.83 -0.55 4.51
N PHE A 254 -9.73 0.08 4.91
CA PHE A 254 -9.56 0.61 6.26
C PHE A 254 -10.61 1.68 6.58
N VAL A 255 -10.82 2.63 5.65
CA VAL A 255 -11.86 3.67 5.81
C VAL A 255 -13.26 3.05 5.85
N GLN A 256 -13.55 2.12 4.96
CA GLN A 256 -14.85 1.42 4.93
C GLN A 256 -15.12 0.69 6.26
N ALA A 257 -14.13 -0.05 6.77
CA ALA A 257 -14.23 -0.72 8.06
C ALA A 257 -14.46 0.29 9.20
N GLY A 258 -13.78 1.43 9.18
CA GLY A 258 -14.00 2.53 10.13
C GLY A 258 -15.43 3.10 10.08
N ALA A 259 -15.98 3.30 8.88
CA ALA A 259 -17.36 3.76 8.69
C ALA A 259 -18.38 2.73 9.23
N GLU A 260 -18.17 1.44 8.96
CA GLU A 260 -19.00 0.36 9.51
C GLU A 260 -18.93 0.31 11.05
N VAL A 261 -17.73 0.40 11.63
CA VAL A 261 -17.53 0.45 13.09
C VAL A 261 -18.23 1.67 13.70
N SER A 262 -18.07 2.85 13.10
CA SER A 262 -18.70 4.09 13.57
C SER A 262 -20.23 4.00 13.57
N ALA A 263 -20.81 3.46 12.49
CA ALA A 263 -22.25 3.27 12.39
C ALA A 263 -22.77 2.29 13.45
N LEU A 264 -22.07 1.18 13.67
CA LEU A 264 -22.41 0.20 14.72
C LEU A 264 -22.32 0.81 16.13
N MET A 265 -21.37 1.71 16.37
CA MET A 265 -21.19 2.43 17.63
C MET A 265 -22.28 3.49 17.89
N GLY A 266 -23.14 3.77 16.90
CA GLY A 266 -24.21 4.76 16.99
C GLY A 266 -23.73 6.19 16.86
N GLN A 267 -22.56 6.42 16.26
CA GLN A 267 -22.09 7.77 15.95
C GLN A 267 -22.89 8.34 14.78
N LEU A 268 -23.14 9.66 14.79
CA LEU A 268 -23.77 10.32 13.67
C LEU A 268 -22.81 10.30 12.46
N PRO A 269 -23.26 9.84 11.28
CA PRO A 269 -22.43 9.83 10.09
C PRO A 269 -22.14 11.25 9.61
N SER A 270 -20.98 11.42 9.00
CA SER A 270 -20.56 12.64 8.31
C SER A 270 -20.97 12.59 6.82
N GLN A 271 -20.33 13.43 5.99
CA GLN A 271 -20.51 13.44 4.53
C GLN A 271 -20.41 12.04 3.93
N LEU A 272 -21.33 11.73 3.01
CA LEU A 272 -21.42 10.45 2.28
C LEU A 272 -21.49 9.20 3.16
N GLY A 273 -21.80 9.33 4.46
CA GLY A 273 -21.94 8.18 5.38
C GLY A 273 -20.66 7.74 6.08
N TYR A 274 -19.54 8.46 5.88
CA TYR A 274 -18.28 8.16 6.57
C TYR A 274 -18.33 8.52 8.05
N GLN A 275 -17.40 7.97 8.82
CA GLN A 275 -17.26 8.28 10.24
C GLN A 275 -16.85 9.75 10.47
N PRO A 276 -17.34 10.41 11.53
CA PRO A 276 -16.94 11.79 11.85
C PRO A 276 -15.45 11.90 12.23
N THR A 277 -14.82 10.78 12.61
CA THR A 277 -13.41 10.66 13.02
C THR A 277 -12.46 10.34 11.86
N LEU A 278 -12.93 10.34 10.60
CA LEU A 278 -12.17 9.88 9.44
C LEU A 278 -10.78 10.52 9.34
N GLY A 279 -10.72 11.85 9.41
CA GLY A 279 -9.46 12.58 9.34
C GLY A 279 -8.49 12.23 10.47
N THR A 280 -8.99 12.08 11.70
CA THR A 280 -8.15 11.74 12.87
C THR A 280 -7.65 10.30 12.84
N GLU A 281 -8.49 9.36 12.39
CA GLU A 281 -8.11 7.94 12.28
C GLU A 281 -7.12 7.72 11.13
N MET A 282 -7.35 8.37 10.00
CA MET A 282 -6.41 8.38 8.88
C MET A 282 -5.07 8.98 9.30
N ALA A 283 -5.07 10.13 9.99
CA ALA A 283 -3.84 10.75 10.47
C ALA A 283 -3.10 9.87 11.48
N ALA A 284 -3.81 9.21 12.41
CA ALA A 284 -3.20 8.32 13.40
C ALA A 284 -2.50 7.12 12.74
N PHE A 285 -3.08 6.58 11.66
CA PHE A 285 -2.48 5.51 10.86
C PHE A 285 -1.30 6.04 10.03
N GLN A 286 -1.54 7.07 9.22
CA GLN A 286 -0.58 7.58 8.24
C GLN A 286 0.65 8.21 8.89
N ASN A 287 0.52 8.89 10.04
CA ASN A 287 1.65 9.57 10.67
C ASN A 287 2.66 8.61 11.33
N ARG A 288 2.30 7.33 11.51
CA ARG A 288 3.25 6.30 11.95
C ARG A 288 4.20 5.88 10.83
N ILE A 289 3.75 5.98 9.59
CA ILE A 289 4.56 5.78 8.39
C ILE A 289 5.40 7.04 8.18
N CYS A 290 6.68 6.97 8.55
CA CYS A 290 7.64 8.04 8.37
C CYS A 290 9.07 7.50 8.46
N SER A 291 10.02 8.30 7.97
CA SER A 291 11.44 8.15 8.26
C SER A 291 11.75 8.52 9.70
N ALA A 292 12.47 7.66 10.40
CA ALA A 292 13.07 7.92 11.71
C ALA A 292 14.59 7.98 11.58
N ALA A 293 15.29 8.38 12.65
CA ALA A 293 16.76 8.45 12.65
C ALA A 293 17.45 7.10 12.34
N ASN A 294 16.79 5.98 12.64
CA ASN A 294 17.37 4.65 12.55
C ASN A 294 16.91 3.83 11.34
N GLY A 295 16.00 4.33 10.52
CA GLY A 295 15.43 3.60 9.38
C GLY A 295 14.21 4.31 8.80
N SER A 296 13.70 3.83 7.67
CA SER A 296 12.53 4.43 7.02
C SER A 296 11.43 3.41 6.71
N ILE A 297 10.17 3.84 6.76
CA ILE A 297 9.04 3.06 6.23
C ILE A 297 8.52 3.79 5.00
N THR A 298 8.87 3.29 3.82
CA THR A 298 8.29 3.77 2.56
C THR A 298 7.01 2.99 2.30
N ALA A 299 5.87 3.67 2.24
CA ALA A 299 4.60 2.98 2.01
C ALA A 299 4.09 3.16 0.57
N VAL A 300 3.66 2.08 -0.05
CA VAL A 300 2.92 2.09 -1.31
C VAL A 300 1.52 1.53 -1.03
N GLN A 301 0.52 2.40 -1.14
CA GLN A 301 -0.83 2.13 -0.68
C GLN A 301 -1.76 2.08 -1.88
N ALA A 302 -2.40 0.94 -2.11
CA ALA A 302 -3.45 0.87 -3.10
C ALA A 302 -4.65 1.68 -2.61
N VAL A 303 -5.11 2.60 -3.46
CA VAL A 303 -6.26 3.47 -3.18
C VAL A 303 -7.36 3.16 -4.19
N TYR A 304 -8.47 2.64 -3.70
CA TYR A 304 -9.69 2.54 -4.48
C TYR A 304 -10.41 3.90 -4.50
N VAL A 305 -10.72 4.39 -5.70
CA VAL A 305 -11.51 5.61 -5.91
C VAL A 305 -12.96 5.19 -6.22
N PRO A 306 -13.92 5.41 -5.30
CA PRO A 306 -15.30 5.02 -5.53
C PRO A 306 -15.89 5.79 -6.72
N ALA A 307 -16.46 5.07 -7.68
CA ALA A 307 -17.12 5.66 -8.85
C ALA A 307 -16.25 6.67 -9.64
N ASP A 308 -14.91 6.53 -9.57
CA ASP A 308 -13.94 7.46 -10.15
C ASP A 308 -14.10 8.92 -9.65
N ASP A 309 -14.69 9.11 -8.47
CA ASP A 309 -14.88 10.41 -7.82
C ASP A 309 -13.72 10.75 -6.87
N PHE A 310 -12.80 11.59 -7.35
CA PHE A 310 -11.66 12.10 -6.55
C PHE A 310 -12.08 13.10 -5.46
N THR A 311 -13.34 13.54 -5.44
CA THR A 311 -13.87 14.45 -4.42
C THR A 311 -14.43 13.72 -3.21
N ASP A 312 -14.49 12.39 -3.24
CA ASP A 312 -14.89 11.57 -2.10
C ASP A 312 -14.00 11.86 -0.87
N PRO A 313 -14.57 12.07 0.33
CA PRO A 313 -13.82 12.38 1.55
C PRO A 313 -12.72 11.36 1.90
N ALA A 314 -12.93 10.06 1.68
CA ALA A 314 -11.92 9.03 1.95
C ALA A 314 -10.69 9.23 1.06
N VAL A 315 -10.94 9.56 -0.22
CA VAL A 315 -9.91 9.85 -1.21
C VAL A 315 -9.19 11.13 -0.82
N VAL A 316 -9.92 12.23 -0.62
CA VAL A 316 -9.37 13.54 -0.24
C VAL A 316 -8.49 13.45 1.01
N HIS A 317 -8.95 12.80 2.08
CA HIS A 317 -8.15 12.64 3.29
C HIS A 317 -6.89 11.80 3.05
N THR A 318 -6.98 10.73 2.26
CA THR A 318 -5.82 9.91 1.91
C THR A 318 -4.79 10.72 1.12
N PHE A 319 -5.21 11.47 0.10
CA PHE A 319 -4.34 12.29 -0.75
C PHE A 319 -3.51 13.32 0.03
N THR A 320 -4.06 13.86 1.13
CA THR A 320 -3.32 14.84 1.94
C THR A 320 -2.03 14.27 2.55
N HIS A 321 -1.96 12.95 2.74
CA HIS A 321 -0.81 12.25 3.29
C HIS A 321 0.17 11.74 2.25
N LEU A 322 -0.22 11.61 0.98
CA LEU A 322 0.63 11.05 -0.06
C LEU A 322 1.68 12.07 -0.56
N SER A 323 2.92 11.60 -0.77
CA SER A 323 3.97 12.33 -1.47
C SER A 323 4.08 11.99 -2.96
N ALA A 324 3.61 10.80 -3.37
CA ALA A 324 3.52 10.42 -4.79
C ALA A 324 2.17 9.76 -5.11
N SER A 325 1.75 9.86 -6.37
CA SER A 325 0.57 9.21 -6.94
C SER A 325 0.94 8.48 -8.22
N ILE A 326 0.77 7.16 -8.24
CA ILE A 326 0.96 6.28 -9.39
C ILE A 326 -0.41 5.84 -9.86
N VAL A 327 -0.84 6.30 -11.02
CA VAL A 327 -2.16 5.98 -11.59
C VAL A 327 -2.00 4.96 -12.69
N LEU A 328 -2.69 3.83 -12.58
CA LEU A 328 -2.76 2.78 -13.59
C LEU A 328 -4.02 2.94 -14.44
N SER A 329 -3.83 3.06 -15.75
CA SER A 329 -4.89 3.30 -16.73
C SER A 329 -5.33 2.00 -17.41
N ARG A 330 -6.66 1.81 -17.49
CA ARG A 330 -7.26 0.69 -18.23
C ARG A 330 -7.03 0.83 -19.74
N GLU A 331 -7.03 2.05 -20.26
CA GLU A 331 -6.77 2.32 -21.69
C GLU A 331 -5.37 1.81 -22.06
N ARG A 332 -4.36 2.15 -21.26
CA ARG A 332 -2.97 1.69 -21.48
C ARG A 332 -2.84 0.18 -21.38
N ALA A 333 -3.50 -0.44 -20.38
CA ALA A 333 -3.54 -1.89 -20.26
C ALA A 333 -4.19 -2.57 -21.48
N SER A 334 -5.26 -1.99 -22.05
CA SER A 334 -5.91 -2.54 -23.26
C SER A 334 -5.04 -2.42 -24.51
N LEU A 335 -4.11 -1.48 -24.54
CA LEU A 335 -3.10 -1.32 -25.59
C LEU A 335 -1.90 -2.25 -25.39
N GLY A 336 -1.88 -3.06 -24.32
CA GLY A 336 -0.77 -3.97 -23.99
C GLY A 336 0.47 -3.26 -23.45
N LEU A 337 0.35 -1.99 -23.00
CA LEU A 337 1.46 -1.23 -22.44
C LEU A 337 1.60 -1.52 -20.94
N TYR A 338 2.63 -2.29 -20.56
CA TYR A 338 2.92 -2.66 -19.18
C TYR A 338 4.29 -2.15 -18.72
N PRO A 339 4.42 -1.57 -17.51
CA PRO A 339 3.35 -1.29 -16.55
C PRO A 339 2.37 -0.23 -17.07
N ALA A 340 1.08 -0.38 -16.75
CA ALA A 340 -0.01 0.45 -17.28
C ALA A 340 -0.09 1.85 -16.63
N ILE A 341 1.05 2.44 -16.28
CA ILE A 341 1.16 3.74 -15.59
C ILE A 341 0.77 4.86 -16.55
N ASP A 342 -0.16 5.70 -16.13
CA ASP A 342 -0.55 6.91 -16.83
C ASP A 342 0.48 8.03 -16.56
N PRO A 343 1.23 8.47 -17.57
CA PRO A 343 2.31 9.44 -17.41
C PRO A 343 1.82 10.87 -17.11
N LEU A 344 0.56 11.18 -17.43
CA LEU A 344 -0.03 12.50 -17.25
C LEU A 344 -0.76 12.63 -15.90
N GLN A 345 -1.36 11.54 -15.42
CA GLN A 345 -2.05 11.52 -14.12
C GLN A 345 -1.14 11.13 -12.95
N SER A 346 -0.03 10.43 -13.21
CA SER A 346 0.95 10.08 -12.17
C SER A 346 1.88 11.25 -11.88
N GLY A 347 2.25 11.44 -10.61
CA GLY A 347 3.08 12.55 -10.18
C GLY A 347 3.70 12.36 -8.79
N SER A 348 4.62 13.23 -8.44
CA SER A 348 5.30 13.21 -7.14
C SER A 348 5.67 14.62 -6.69
N LYS A 349 5.58 14.87 -5.38
CA LYS A 349 6.09 16.09 -4.74
C LYS A 349 7.62 16.17 -4.82
N MET A 350 8.30 15.05 -5.05
CA MET A 350 9.76 14.99 -5.21
C MET A 350 10.23 15.51 -6.57
N LEU A 351 9.36 15.60 -7.58
CA LEU A 351 9.72 16.02 -8.93
C LEU A 351 9.88 17.54 -9.05
N ILE A 352 10.86 18.07 -8.34
CA ILE A 352 11.24 19.49 -8.30
C ILE A 352 12.76 19.64 -8.48
N PRO A 353 13.24 20.69 -9.17
CA PRO A 353 14.64 20.78 -9.62
C PRO A 353 15.70 20.66 -8.52
N HIS A 354 15.37 21.03 -7.28
CA HIS A 354 16.32 21.00 -6.16
C HIS A 354 16.43 19.64 -5.47
N ILE A 355 15.49 18.70 -5.74
CA ILE A 355 15.54 17.33 -5.23
C ILE A 355 16.06 16.38 -6.31
N VAL A 356 15.38 16.31 -7.46
CA VAL A 356 15.74 15.41 -8.57
C VAL A 356 16.89 15.93 -9.44
N GLY A 357 17.27 17.20 -9.30
CA GLY A 357 18.22 17.86 -10.18
C GLY A 357 17.58 18.46 -11.44
N ALA A 358 18.29 19.39 -12.06
CA ALA A 358 17.79 20.12 -13.23
C ALA A 358 17.56 19.22 -14.46
N ARG A 359 18.48 18.27 -14.70
CA ARG A 359 18.40 17.34 -15.83
C ARG A 359 17.13 16.49 -15.75
N HIS A 360 16.95 15.74 -14.68
CA HIS A 360 15.77 14.88 -14.47
C HIS A 360 14.47 15.68 -14.60
N TYR A 361 14.38 16.84 -13.94
CA TYR A 361 13.19 17.68 -14.02
C TYR A 361 12.87 18.14 -15.45
N GLN A 362 13.87 18.57 -16.21
CA GLN A 362 13.68 19.03 -17.59
C GLN A 362 13.21 17.88 -18.50
N VAL A 363 13.86 16.72 -18.41
CA VAL A 363 13.48 15.53 -19.20
C VAL A 363 12.06 15.09 -18.89
N ALA A 364 11.72 14.93 -17.61
CA ALA A 364 10.37 14.53 -17.20
C ALA A 364 9.30 15.53 -17.67
N ARG A 365 9.60 16.83 -17.63
CA ARG A 365 8.72 17.88 -18.14
C ARG A 365 8.54 17.78 -19.65
N SER A 366 9.62 17.64 -20.43
CA SER A 366 9.56 17.53 -21.89
C SER A 366 8.83 16.26 -22.35
N VAL A 367 9.01 15.14 -21.64
CA VAL A 367 8.24 13.90 -21.86
C VAL A 367 6.75 14.16 -21.65
N ARG A 368 6.35 14.80 -20.53
CA ARG A 368 4.94 15.13 -20.27
C ARG A 368 4.35 16.09 -21.31
N GLU A 369 5.07 17.15 -21.68
CA GLU A 369 4.63 18.11 -22.70
C GLU A 369 4.40 17.41 -24.05
N THR A 370 5.31 16.52 -24.45
CA THR A 370 5.18 15.74 -25.69
C THR A 370 3.97 14.80 -25.66
N LEU A 371 3.76 14.10 -24.55
CA LEU A 371 2.63 13.17 -24.37
C LEU A 371 1.28 13.90 -24.26
N ALA A 372 1.25 15.07 -23.63
CA ALA A 372 0.06 15.90 -23.55
C ALA A 372 -0.35 16.43 -24.93
N HIS A 373 0.61 16.95 -25.70
CA HIS A 373 0.36 17.41 -27.06
C HIS A 373 -0.11 16.25 -27.97
N TYR A 374 0.49 15.07 -27.83
CA TYR A 374 -0.01 13.87 -28.53
C TYR A 374 -1.46 13.53 -28.16
N SER A 375 -1.83 13.65 -26.89
CA SER A 375 -3.20 13.40 -26.44
C SER A 375 -4.22 14.34 -27.10
N GLU A 376 -3.87 15.62 -27.30
CA GLU A 376 -4.73 16.59 -28.01
C GLU A 376 -4.87 16.24 -29.50
N LEU A 377 -3.80 15.71 -30.10
CA LEU A 377 -3.80 15.30 -31.51
C LEU A 377 -4.53 13.97 -31.77
N LYS A 378 -4.74 13.11 -30.75
CA LYS A 378 -5.43 11.81 -30.91
C LYS A 378 -6.81 11.94 -31.54
N ASP A 379 -7.60 12.93 -31.12
CA ASP A 379 -8.95 13.16 -31.64
C ASP A 379 -8.93 13.59 -33.12
N VAL A 380 -7.99 14.48 -33.46
CA VAL A 380 -7.77 14.93 -34.85
C VAL A 380 -7.35 13.75 -35.73
N ILE A 381 -6.42 12.93 -35.25
CA ILE A 381 -5.95 11.72 -35.96
C ILE A 381 -7.10 10.74 -36.19
N ALA A 382 -7.96 10.53 -35.19
CA ALA A 382 -9.09 9.61 -35.30
C ALA A 382 -10.14 10.09 -36.32
N MET A 383 -10.32 11.40 -36.48
CA MET A 383 -11.30 12.00 -37.39
C MET A 383 -10.77 12.19 -38.83
N LEU A 384 -9.55 12.70 -38.97
CA LEU A 384 -8.99 13.16 -40.26
C LEU A 384 -7.85 12.26 -40.77
N GLY A 385 -7.26 11.43 -39.92
CA GLY A 385 -6.09 10.62 -40.23
C GLY A 385 -4.76 11.35 -39.97
N LEU A 386 -3.68 10.57 -39.87
CA LEU A 386 -2.31 11.08 -39.61
C LEU A 386 -1.78 11.97 -40.75
N GLU A 387 -2.29 11.81 -41.96
CA GLU A 387 -1.82 12.53 -43.14
C GLU A 387 -2.27 14.00 -43.16
N GLU A 388 -3.29 14.37 -42.38
CA GLU A 388 -3.77 15.75 -42.32
C GLU A 388 -2.99 16.61 -41.32
N LEU A 389 -2.12 15.99 -40.52
CA LEU A 389 -1.27 16.70 -39.56
C LEU A 389 -0.10 17.42 -40.23
N SER A 390 0.30 18.55 -39.63
CA SER A 390 1.51 19.27 -40.03
C SER A 390 2.75 18.39 -39.85
N ARG A 391 3.85 18.71 -40.55
CA ARG A 391 5.10 17.93 -40.40
C ARG A 391 5.65 17.96 -38.98
N GLU A 392 5.42 19.04 -38.24
CA GLU A 392 5.82 19.19 -36.84
C GLU A 392 4.98 18.30 -35.93
N ASP A 393 3.66 18.32 -36.08
CA ASP A 393 2.74 17.49 -35.31
C ASP A 393 2.99 15.99 -35.56
N ARG A 394 3.29 15.62 -36.81
CA ARG A 394 3.68 14.23 -37.12
C ARG A 394 4.96 13.80 -36.39
N ARG A 395 5.93 14.70 -36.21
CA ARG A 395 7.14 14.40 -35.41
C ARG A 395 6.80 14.25 -33.94
N VAL A 396 5.96 15.13 -33.39
CA VAL A 396 5.47 15.03 -32.01
C VAL A 396 4.77 13.69 -31.78
N VAL A 397 3.88 13.29 -32.70
CA VAL A 397 3.19 11.99 -32.63
C VAL A 397 4.19 10.83 -32.66
N ASN A 398 5.21 10.88 -33.53
CA ASN A 398 6.23 9.84 -33.59
C ASN A 398 7.00 9.73 -32.26
N ARG A 399 7.55 10.85 -31.75
CA ARG A 399 8.24 10.88 -30.45
C ARG A 399 7.35 10.39 -29.31
N ALA A 400 6.11 10.85 -29.25
CA ALA A 400 5.17 10.46 -28.22
C ALA A 400 4.90 8.96 -28.22
N ARG A 401 4.70 8.36 -29.41
CA ARG A 401 4.53 6.91 -29.50
C ARG A 401 5.78 6.18 -29.07
N GLN A 402 6.97 6.58 -29.54
CA GLN A 402 8.23 5.98 -29.11
C GLN A 402 8.41 6.07 -27.59
N LEU A 403 8.13 7.22 -26.97
CA LEU A 403 8.15 7.39 -25.52
C LEU A 403 7.14 6.49 -24.80
N GLU A 404 5.89 6.40 -25.30
CA GLU A 404 4.88 5.52 -24.67
C GLU A 404 5.30 4.05 -24.64
N ARG A 405 5.95 3.56 -25.70
CA ARG A 405 6.46 2.19 -25.74
C ARG A 405 7.74 2.09 -24.91
N PHE A 406 8.64 3.06 -24.97
CA PHE A 406 9.87 3.05 -24.17
C PHE A 406 9.63 3.05 -22.66
N LEU A 407 8.53 3.64 -22.20
CA LEU A 407 8.12 3.60 -20.78
C LEU A 407 7.58 2.23 -20.34
N THR A 408 7.33 1.30 -21.27
CA THR A 408 7.08 -0.11 -20.94
C THR A 408 8.36 -0.80 -20.51
N GLN A 409 8.24 -1.85 -19.71
CA GLN A 409 9.39 -2.55 -19.15
C GLN A 409 9.03 -4.01 -18.84
N PRO A 410 9.86 -4.97 -19.25
CA PRO A 410 9.68 -6.36 -18.86
C PRO A 410 10.09 -6.54 -17.40
N PHE A 411 9.20 -7.11 -16.59
CA PHE A 411 9.39 -7.34 -15.16
C PHE A 411 9.94 -8.73 -14.90
N PHE A 412 10.73 -8.89 -13.84
CA PHE A 412 11.26 -10.20 -13.44
C PHE A 412 10.15 -11.13 -12.96
N THR A 413 9.15 -10.57 -12.28
CA THR A 413 8.04 -11.34 -11.73
C THR A 413 7.09 -11.89 -12.81
N THR A 414 7.18 -11.40 -14.05
CA THR A 414 6.32 -11.85 -15.15
C THR A 414 7.03 -12.64 -16.24
N GLU A 415 8.33 -12.89 -16.08
CA GLU A 415 9.17 -13.59 -17.07
C GLU A 415 8.60 -14.96 -17.48
N GLN A 416 8.00 -15.70 -16.54
CA GLN A 416 7.36 -16.99 -16.83
C GLN A 416 6.11 -16.88 -17.72
N PHE A 417 5.41 -15.75 -17.67
CA PHE A 417 4.19 -15.50 -18.44
C PHE A 417 4.47 -14.83 -19.79
N THR A 418 5.47 -13.94 -19.82
CA THR A 418 5.82 -13.15 -21.02
C THR A 418 6.87 -13.84 -21.88
N GLY A 419 7.69 -14.73 -21.30
CA GLY A 419 8.88 -15.30 -21.94
C GLY A 419 10.00 -14.28 -22.20
N GLN A 420 9.89 -13.08 -21.64
CA GLN A 420 10.85 -12.01 -21.78
C GLN A 420 11.63 -11.84 -20.47
N GLU A 421 12.95 -11.80 -20.58
CA GLU A 421 13.84 -11.63 -19.42
C GLU A 421 13.60 -10.26 -18.78
N GLY A 422 13.43 -10.25 -17.46
CA GLY A 422 13.22 -9.01 -16.70
C GLY A 422 14.38 -8.03 -16.86
N ARG A 423 14.06 -6.73 -16.80
CA ARG A 423 15.06 -5.65 -16.88
C ARG A 423 14.89 -4.72 -15.68
N LEU A 424 16.00 -4.48 -14.99
CA LEU A 424 16.12 -3.45 -13.98
C LEU A 424 16.83 -2.26 -14.63
N VAL A 425 16.19 -1.08 -14.67
CA VAL A 425 16.72 0.08 -15.39
C VAL A 425 17.13 1.16 -14.40
N ALA A 426 18.38 1.62 -14.49
CA ALA A 426 18.83 2.73 -13.63
C ALA A 426 18.22 4.06 -14.09
N LEU A 427 18.05 5.01 -13.15
CA LEU A 427 17.51 6.34 -13.46
C LEU A 427 18.28 7.04 -14.59
N GLU A 428 19.61 6.98 -14.58
CA GLU A 428 20.46 7.61 -15.60
C GLU A 428 20.24 7.03 -17.00
N GLU A 429 19.97 5.72 -17.10
CA GLU A 429 19.66 5.05 -18.37
C GLU A 429 18.27 5.45 -18.87
N ALA A 430 17.29 5.55 -17.96
CA ALA A 430 15.96 6.02 -18.28
C ALA A 430 15.97 7.47 -18.79
N LEU A 431 16.71 8.37 -18.11
CA LEU A 431 16.88 9.76 -18.51
C LEU A 431 17.53 9.88 -19.89
N THR A 432 18.66 9.19 -20.08
CA THR A 432 19.39 9.20 -21.35
C THR A 432 18.53 8.66 -22.50
N GLY A 433 17.75 7.60 -22.25
CA GLY A 433 16.83 7.07 -23.25
C GLY A 433 15.75 8.06 -23.65
N CYS A 434 15.12 8.72 -22.67
CA CYS A 434 14.12 9.75 -22.96
C CYS A 434 14.71 10.97 -23.68
N GLU A 435 15.91 11.43 -23.30
CA GLU A 435 16.61 12.54 -23.98
C GLU A 435 16.86 12.22 -25.46
N ARG A 436 17.44 11.05 -25.76
CA ARG A 436 17.74 10.65 -27.14
C ARG A 436 16.48 10.51 -28.02
N ILE A 437 15.38 10.04 -27.45
CA ILE A 437 14.08 10.00 -28.14
C ILE A 437 13.53 11.42 -28.38
N LEU A 438 13.64 12.31 -27.39
CA LEU A 438 13.21 13.70 -27.52
C LEU A 438 14.04 14.48 -28.56
N ASP A 439 15.31 14.13 -28.73
CA ASP A 439 16.25 14.71 -29.69
C ASP A 439 16.12 14.15 -31.12
N ASP A 440 15.09 13.34 -31.40
CA ASP A 440 14.83 12.71 -32.71
C ASP A 440 15.94 11.75 -33.21
N GLU A 441 16.82 11.25 -32.35
CA GLU A 441 17.91 10.34 -32.77
C GLU A 441 17.38 9.09 -33.47
N PHE A 442 16.18 8.64 -33.08
CA PHE A 442 15.54 7.44 -33.59
C PHE A 442 14.32 7.72 -34.48
N ALA A 443 14.25 8.88 -35.14
CA ALA A 443 13.06 9.28 -35.90
C ALA A 443 12.65 8.27 -36.99
N GLU A 444 13.60 7.53 -37.56
CA GLU A 444 13.34 6.51 -38.59
C GLU A 444 13.05 5.11 -38.02
N PHE A 445 13.18 4.92 -36.70
CA PHE A 445 12.97 3.62 -36.08
C PHE A 445 11.47 3.35 -35.89
N PRO A 446 11.01 2.10 -36.09
CA PRO A 446 9.62 1.74 -35.85
C PRO A 446 9.29 1.83 -34.35
N GLU A 447 8.09 2.32 -34.01
CA GLU A 447 7.62 2.46 -32.62
C GLU A 447 7.67 1.14 -31.82
N GLN A 448 7.57 -0.01 -32.51
CA GLN A 448 7.62 -1.34 -31.90
C GLN A 448 9.01 -1.69 -31.35
N ALA A 449 10.08 -1.07 -31.87
CA ALA A 449 11.45 -1.32 -31.39
C ALA A 449 11.67 -0.84 -29.95
N PHE A 450 10.80 0.05 -29.46
CA PHE A 450 10.84 0.58 -28.10
C PHE A 450 9.98 -0.21 -27.10
N TYR A 451 9.26 -1.23 -27.56
CA TYR A 451 8.32 -1.98 -26.73
C TYR A 451 9.02 -3.05 -25.90
N MET A 452 8.77 -3.08 -24.59
CA MET A 452 9.30 -4.04 -23.63
C MET A 452 10.84 -4.19 -23.67
N VAL A 453 11.54 -3.07 -23.82
CA VAL A 453 13.01 -2.99 -23.71
C VAL A 453 13.45 -2.50 -22.34
N GLY A 454 14.67 -2.79 -21.93
CA GLY A 454 15.30 -2.19 -20.75
C GLY A 454 15.86 -0.80 -21.06
N ALA A 455 17.17 -0.74 -21.29
CA ALA A 455 17.88 0.48 -21.65
C ALA A 455 17.68 0.83 -23.13
N ILE A 456 17.90 2.10 -23.48
CA ILE A 456 17.75 2.59 -24.87
C ILE A 456 18.71 1.90 -25.85
N ASP A 457 19.86 1.42 -25.38
CA ASP A 457 20.85 0.76 -26.22
C ASP A 457 20.42 -0.63 -26.70
N GLU A 458 19.38 -1.21 -26.09
CA GLU A 458 18.72 -2.44 -26.56
C GLU A 458 17.84 -2.19 -27.80
N VAL A 459 17.55 -0.91 -28.12
CA VAL A 459 16.75 -0.54 -29.28
C VAL A 459 17.61 -0.61 -30.53
N HIS A 460 17.25 -1.51 -31.43
CA HIS A 460 17.89 -1.64 -32.74
C HIS A 460 16.89 -1.29 -33.84
N ALA A 461 17.39 -0.73 -34.94
CA ALA A 461 16.61 -0.65 -36.17
C ALA A 461 16.38 -2.10 -36.59
N GLY A 462 15.18 -2.64 -36.36
CA GLY A 462 14.82 -3.99 -36.77
C GLY A 462 15.10 -4.19 -38.26
N GLU A 463 15.43 -5.42 -38.64
CA GLU A 463 15.57 -5.84 -40.06
C GLU A 463 14.33 -5.55 -40.89
#